data_AF-A0A3C1CLK7-F1
#
_entry.id   AF-A0A3C1CLK7-F1
#
_cell.length_a   1.000
_cell.length_b   1.000
_cell.length_c   1.000
_cell.angle_alpha   90.00
_cell.angle_beta   90.00
_cell.angle_gamma   90.00
#
_symmetry.space_group_name_H-M   'P 1'
#
loop_
_entity.id
_entity.type
_entity.pdbx_description
1 polymer ?
#
loop_
_entity_poly.entity_id
_entity_poly.type
_entity_poly.pdbx_seq_one_letter_code
_entity_poly.pdbx_strand_id
1 'polypeptide(L)'
;MPDDRTTVTELGTALGMLPFERPAAALAARPRQLAVDDAVWELLTGLQRSGHFAEEFAAAWANGRAFLEAPDALRGRTPLLIEWTGGRRPPGDEVAPVDLRVDHVYLVSCKYLSQNIANPSPARLFEGLLSTTGHWPTGDWYAEVAPAAYRRLYDACRSAAGFDELPDDPLALTPAQRRQLRLALPGRGAYPAEARQAYRDLCRDVSVGSAERWRANAASPADRERLVWRLLRVGSAPYFVLGADVRRPLRLRVASPWDWRQAFQLLDFDIRAAEAGQPQVDWAITYRRRGDGSAGVARGHVEVRWSHGRFAQPPEAKIYLDTPADELPGYFPMGGAGDQPSLWE
;
A
#
# COMPACT_ATOMS: atom_id res chain seq x y z
N MET A 1 0.52 -6.22 -18.20
CA MET A 1 -0.27 -7.34 -17.65
C MET A 1 0.27 -7.63 -16.26
N PRO A 2 -0.60 -7.76 -15.25
CA PRO A 2 -0.19 -8.26 -13.93
C PRO A 2 0.27 -9.72 -14.03
N ASP A 3 0.89 -10.25 -12.98
CA ASP A 3 1.29 -11.66 -12.94
C ASP A 3 0.07 -12.60 -12.86
N ASP A 4 0.29 -13.87 -13.21
CA ASP A 4 -0.77 -14.88 -13.30
C ASP A 4 -1.56 -15.05 -12.00
N ARG A 5 -0.86 -14.97 -10.85
CA ARG A 5 -1.50 -15.09 -9.53
C ARG A 5 -2.45 -13.92 -9.30
N THR A 6 -1.99 -12.71 -9.58
CA THR A 6 -2.78 -11.47 -9.47
C THR A 6 -4.00 -11.54 -10.39
N THR A 7 -3.81 -11.94 -11.66
CA THR A 7 -4.91 -12.17 -12.62
C THR A 7 -5.95 -13.16 -12.07
N VAL A 8 -5.53 -14.29 -11.52
CA VAL A 8 -6.43 -15.29 -10.93
C VAL A 8 -7.18 -14.71 -9.74
N THR A 9 -6.49 -14.01 -8.83
CA THR A 9 -7.12 -13.50 -7.62
C THR A 9 -8.10 -12.36 -7.87
N GLU A 10 -7.81 -11.46 -8.81
CA GLU A 10 -8.69 -10.32 -9.14
C GLU A 10 -9.89 -10.79 -9.98
N LEU A 11 -9.65 -11.53 -11.06
CA LEU A 11 -10.74 -11.97 -11.93
C LEU A 11 -11.56 -13.11 -11.32
N GLY A 12 -10.96 -13.99 -10.50
CA GLY A 12 -11.70 -14.97 -9.72
C GLY A 12 -12.68 -14.30 -8.74
N THR A 13 -12.26 -13.18 -8.14
CA THR A 13 -13.14 -12.35 -7.29
C THR A 13 -14.27 -11.73 -8.10
N ALA A 14 -13.97 -11.16 -9.28
CA ALA A 14 -14.98 -10.60 -10.17
C ALA A 14 -16.01 -11.64 -10.62
N LEU A 15 -15.59 -12.85 -11.00
CA LEU A 15 -16.49 -13.92 -11.40
C LEU A 15 -17.38 -14.40 -10.24
N GLY A 16 -16.86 -14.41 -9.02
CA GLY A 16 -17.64 -14.70 -7.82
C GLY A 16 -18.74 -13.68 -7.54
N MET A 17 -18.66 -12.46 -8.08
CA MET A 17 -19.70 -11.43 -7.93
C MET A 17 -20.91 -11.67 -8.86
N LEU A 18 -20.86 -12.70 -9.69
CA LEU A 18 -21.92 -13.03 -10.66
C LEU A 18 -22.76 -14.21 -10.16
N PRO A 19 -24.03 -14.32 -10.59
CA PRO A 19 -24.99 -15.30 -10.08
C PRO A 19 -24.77 -16.71 -10.69
N PHE A 20 -23.53 -17.18 -10.74
CA PHE A 20 -23.18 -18.54 -11.12
C PHE A 20 -22.91 -19.38 -9.87
N GLU A 21 -23.26 -20.66 -9.93
CA GLU A 21 -23.04 -21.60 -8.80
C GLU A 21 -21.58 -22.02 -8.65
N ARG A 22 -20.84 -22.08 -9.76
CA ARG A 22 -19.45 -22.59 -9.79
C ARG A 22 -18.55 -21.84 -10.78
N PRO A 23 -17.25 -21.71 -10.49
CA PRO A 23 -16.25 -21.08 -11.36
C PRO A 23 -16.30 -21.49 -12.83
N ALA A 24 -16.32 -22.81 -13.07
CA ALA A 24 -16.27 -23.36 -14.42
C ALA A 24 -17.49 -23.00 -15.27
N ALA A 25 -18.67 -22.78 -14.65
CA ALA A 25 -19.85 -22.32 -15.37
C ALA A 25 -19.70 -20.86 -15.83
N ALA A 26 -19.16 -20.00 -14.96
CA ALA A 26 -18.91 -18.60 -15.30
C ALA A 26 -17.86 -18.46 -16.42
N LEU A 27 -16.76 -19.23 -16.36
CA LEU A 27 -15.72 -19.23 -17.39
C LEU A 27 -16.24 -19.71 -18.75
N ALA A 28 -17.08 -20.76 -18.77
CA ALA A 28 -17.69 -21.27 -19.99
C ALA A 28 -18.67 -20.27 -20.61
N ALA A 29 -19.42 -19.53 -19.77
CA ALA A 29 -20.41 -18.57 -20.21
C ALA A 29 -19.82 -17.24 -20.72
N ARG A 30 -18.59 -16.89 -20.32
CA ARG A 30 -17.94 -15.59 -20.62
C ARG A 30 -18.89 -14.40 -20.45
N PRO A 31 -19.45 -14.19 -19.24
CA PRO A 31 -20.48 -13.20 -19.00
C PRO A 31 -20.01 -11.80 -19.42
N ARG A 32 -20.81 -11.13 -20.26
CA ARG A 32 -20.55 -9.76 -20.75
C ARG A 32 -20.43 -8.71 -19.65
N GLN A 33 -20.92 -9.02 -18.45
CA GLN A 33 -20.79 -8.19 -17.25
C GLN A 33 -19.32 -7.99 -16.89
N LEU A 34 -18.44 -8.98 -17.08
CA LEU A 34 -17.01 -8.83 -16.85
C LEU A 34 -16.33 -8.28 -18.11
N ALA A 35 -15.97 -7.00 -18.08
CA ALA A 35 -15.40 -6.29 -19.23
C ALA A 35 -13.90 -6.58 -19.38
N VAL A 36 -13.58 -7.71 -20.00
CA VAL A 36 -12.22 -8.11 -20.38
C VAL A 36 -12.21 -8.62 -21.83
N ASP A 37 -11.04 -8.58 -22.47
CA ASP A 37 -10.88 -9.08 -23.84
C ASP A 37 -10.79 -10.62 -23.90
N ASP A 38 -10.86 -11.18 -25.12
CA ASP A 38 -10.78 -12.61 -25.35
C ASP A 38 -9.45 -13.21 -24.89
N ALA A 39 -8.34 -12.47 -25.02
CA ALA A 39 -7.02 -12.96 -24.61
C ALA A 39 -6.95 -13.19 -23.09
N VAL A 40 -7.57 -12.30 -22.31
CA VAL A 40 -7.72 -12.46 -20.86
C VAL A 40 -8.62 -13.65 -20.51
N TRP A 41 -9.70 -13.87 -21.25
CA TRP A 41 -10.56 -15.06 -21.05
C TRP A 41 -9.81 -16.36 -21.32
N GLU A 42 -9.02 -16.43 -22.40
CA GLU A 42 -8.21 -17.60 -22.71
C GLU A 42 -7.14 -17.84 -21.64
N LEU A 43 -6.46 -16.78 -21.18
CA LEU A 43 -5.48 -16.86 -20.10
C LEU A 43 -6.12 -17.40 -18.82
N LEU A 44 -7.21 -16.81 -18.36
CA LEU A 44 -7.88 -17.22 -17.12
C LEU A 44 -8.40 -18.67 -17.19
N THR A 45 -8.92 -19.08 -18.35
CA THR A 45 -9.36 -20.46 -18.59
C THR A 45 -8.18 -21.42 -18.55
N GLY A 46 -7.05 -21.06 -19.17
CA GLY A 46 -5.81 -21.86 -19.13
C GLY A 46 -5.27 -22.02 -17.70
N LEU A 47 -5.24 -20.92 -16.94
CA LEU A 47 -4.80 -20.91 -15.54
C LEU A 47 -5.73 -21.73 -14.63
N GLN A 48 -7.05 -21.70 -14.85
CA GLN A 48 -7.97 -22.54 -14.10
C GLN A 48 -7.79 -24.02 -14.42
N ARG A 49 -7.60 -24.37 -15.71
CA ARG A 49 -7.41 -25.76 -16.14
C ARG A 49 -6.09 -26.37 -15.70
N SER A 50 -5.04 -25.56 -15.54
CA SER A 50 -3.74 -26.04 -15.05
C SER A 50 -3.79 -26.48 -13.59
N GLY A 51 -4.73 -25.96 -12.81
CA GLY A 51 -4.86 -26.23 -11.38
C GLY A 51 -3.76 -25.60 -10.51
N HIS A 52 -2.82 -24.85 -11.10
CA HIS A 52 -1.66 -24.31 -10.39
C HIS A 52 -2.04 -23.28 -9.30
N PHE A 53 -3.15 -22.57 -9.49
CA PHE A 53 -3.67 -21.55 -8.58
C PHE A 53 -5.06 -21.92 -8.02
N ALA A 54 -5.33 -23.21 -7.82
CA ALA A 54 -6.67 -23.68 -7.43
C ALA A 54 -7.14 -23.10 -6.09
N GLU A 55 -6.26 -23.00 -5.11
CA GLU A 55 -6.57 -22.42 -3.79
C GLU A 55 -6.85 -20.91 -3.88
N GLU A 56 -5.99 -20.17 -4.59
CA GLU A 56 -6.19 -18.74 -4.83
C GLU A 56 -7.50 -18.47 -5.56
N PHE A 57 -7.81 -19.25 -6.60
CA PHE A 57 -9.04 -19.09 -7.37
C PHE A 57 -10.27 -19.37 -6.49
N ALA A 58 -10.25 -20.43 -5.68
CA ALA A 58 -11.35 -20.77 -4.79
C ALA A 58 -11.57 -19.69 -3.72
N ALA A 59 -10.49 -19.17 -3.12
CA ALA A 59 -10.55 -18.09 -2.15
C ALA A 59 -11.10 -16.79 -2.79
N ALA A 60 -10.61 -16.44 -3.98
CA ALA A 60 -11.06 -15.30 -4.75
C ALA A 60 -12.56 -15.40 -5.09
N TRP A 61 -12.99 -16.54 -5.62
CA TRP A 61 -14.40 -16.81 -5.89
C TRP A 61 -15.26 -16.64 -4.64
N ALA A 62 -14.84 -17.22 -3.51
CA ALA A 62 -15.57 -17.11 -2.24
C ALA A 62 -15.66 -15.66 -1.74
N ASN A 63 -14.65 -14.83 -1.99
CA ASN A 63 -14.70 -13.40 -1.70
C ASN A 63 -15.69 -12.66 -2.59
N GLY A 64 -15.70 -12.96 -3.89
CA GLY A 64 -16.70 -12.42 -4.82
C GLY A 64 -18.13 -12.80 -4.42
N ARG A 65 -18.35 -14.06 -4.03
CA ARG A 65 -19.65 -14.55 -3.54
C ARG A 65 -20.11 -13.82 -2.29
N ALA A 66 -19.22 -13.63 -1.32
CA ALA A 66 -19.53 -12.87 -0.13
C ALA A 66 -19.92 -11.42 -0.47
N PHE A 67 -19.25 -10.80 -1.44
CA PHE A 67 -19.58 -9.45 -1.91
C PHE A 67 -20.92 -9.40 -2.67
N LEU A 68 -21.24 -10.44 -3.44
CA LEU A 68 -22.56 -10.58 -4.06
C LEU A 68 -23.66 -10.62 -3.00
N GLU A 69 -23.45 -11.36 -1.92
CA GLU A 69 -24.48 -11.65 -0.91
C GLU A 69 -24.63 -10.55 0.15
N ALA A 70 -23.56 -9.79 0.44
CA ALA A 70 -23.55 -8.86 1.57
C ALA A 70 -24.55 -7.69 1.43
N PRO A 71 -25.31 -7.34 2.49
CA PRO A 71 -26.33 -6.28 2.46
C PRO A 71 -25.82 -4.86 2.16
N ASP A 72 -24.58 -4.59 2.55
CA ASP A 72 -23.85 -3.34 2.34
C ASP A 72 -23.03 -3.33 1.03
N ALA A 73 -23.04 -4.44 0.29
CA ALA A 73 -22.45 -4.58 -1.04
C ALA A 73 -23.54 -4.77 -2.11
N LEU A 74 -23.49 -5.84 -2.91
CA LEU A 74 -24.43 -6.05 -4.02
C LEU A 74 -25.81 -6.54 -3.60
N ARG A 75 -25.97 -7.09 -2.38
CA ARG A 75 -27.27 -7.54 -1.84
C ARG A 75 -28.05 -8.46 -2.81
N GLY A 76 -27.36 -9.43 -3.38
CA GLY A 76 -27.89 -10.39 -4.34
C GLY A 76 -28.14 -9.84 -5.75
N ARG A 77 -27.92 -8.54 -5.99
CA ARG A 77 -28.10 -7.93 -7.30
C ARG A 77 -26.99 -8.37 -8.25
N THR A 78 -27.37 -8.80 -9.44
CA THR A 78 -26.41 -9.04 -10.51
C THR A 78 -25.83 -7.70 -10.99
N PRO A 79 -24.50 -7.51 -10.99
CA PRO A 79 -23.90 -6.31 -11.53
C PRO A 79 -24.14 -6.19 -13.03
N LEU A 80 -24.22 -4.98 -13.55
CA LEU A 80 -24.36 -4.71 -14.99
C LEU A 80 -22.99 -4.70 -15.67
N LEU A 81 -21.97 -4.22 -14.96
CA LEU A 81 -20.61 -4.06 -15.41
C LEU A 81 -19.61 -4.28 -14.25
N ILE A 82 -18.57 -5.05 -14.51
CA ILE A 82 -17.38 -5.21 -13.68
C ILE A 82 -16.18 -4.87 -14.58
N GLU A 83 -15.52 -3.75 -14.30
CA GLU A 83 -14.30 -3.34 -14.98
C GLU A 83 -13.09 -3.83 -14.19
N TRP A 84 -12.14 -4.44 -14.88
CA TRP A 84 -10.86 -4.85 -14.32
C TRP A 84 -9.77 -3.86 -14.71
N THR A 85 -9.11 -3.26 -13.72
CA THR A 85 -8.05 -2.26 -13.97
C THR A 85 -6.74 -2.95 -14.34
N GLY A 86 -6.50 -4.18 -13.89
CA GLY A 86 -5.34 -5.01 -14.25
C GLY A 86 -4.01 -4.35 -13.87
N GLY A 87 -3.96 -3.71 -12.70
CA GLY A 87 -2.80 -2.96 -12.24
C GLY A 87 -2.53 -1.66 -13.01
N ARG A 88 -3.41 -1.25 -13.94
CA ARG A 88 -3.34 0.10 -14.52
C ARG A 88 -3.61 1.11 -13.42
N ARG A 89 -2.73 2.12 -13.29
CA ARG A 89 -3.06 3.29 -12.47
C ARG A 89 -4.15 4.08 -13.18
N PRO A 90 -5.36 4.20 -12.60
CA PRO A 90 -6.34 5.12 -13.13
C PRO A 90 -5.76 6.54 -13.14
N PRO A 91 -6.11 7.37 -14.14
CA PRO A 91 -5.71 8.76 -14.16
C PRO A 91 -6.34 9.50 -12.98
N GLY A 92 -5.55 10.33 -12.29
CA GLY A 92 -6.01 11.19 -11.20
C GLY A 92 -5.48 10.82 -9.82
N ASP A 93 -6.09 11.46 -8.82
CA ASP A 93 -5.63 11.54 -7.44
C ASP A 93 -6.30 10.50 -6.52
N GLU A 94 -6.48 9.27 -7.01
CA GLU A 94 -7.14 8.22 -6.22
C GLU A 94 -6.25 7.74 -5.07
N VAL A 95 -6.78 7.88 -3.85
CA VAL A 95 -6.17 7.36 -2.61
C VAL A 95 -6.44 5.86 -2.45
N ALA A 96 -7.57 5.38 -3.00
CA ALA A 96 -7.98 3.99 -2.89
C ALA A 96 -7.31 3.11 -3.96
N PRO A 97 -6.73 1.96 -3.60
CA PRO A 97 -6.30 0.96 -4.56
C PRO A 97 -7.53 0.30 -5.21
N VAL A 98 -7.78 0.52 -6.50
CA VAL A 98 -8.96 -0.06 -7.16
C VAL A 98 -8.54 -1.08 -8.22
N ASP A 99 -8.83 -2.34 -7.94
CA ASP A 99 -8.54 -3.46 -8.83
C ASP A 99 -9.77 -3.85 -9.67
N LEU A 100 -10.96 -3.73 -9.06
CA LEU A 100 -12.26 -3.89 -9.72
C LEU A 100 -13.16 -2.68 -9.48
N ARG A 101 -13.87 -2.25 -10.53
CA ARG A 101 -14.95 -1.25 -10.44
C ARG A 101 -16.26 -1.93 -10.83
N VAL A 102 -17.27 -1.87 -9.97
CA VAL A 102 -18.56 -2.51 -10.22
C VAL A 102 -19.63 -1.43 -10.37
N ASP A 103 -20.26 -1.40 -11.55
CA ASP A 103 -21.31 -0.45 -11.94
C ASP A 103 -20.96 1.03 -11.74
N HIS A 104 -19.66 1.35 -11.69
CA HIS A 104 -19.12 2.66 -11.30
C HIS A 104 -19.55 3.15 -9.91
N VAL A 105 -20.10 2.27 -9.07
CA VAL A 105 -20.56 2.59 -7.72
C VAL A 105 -19.61 1.98 -6.68
N TYR A 106 -19.25 0.71 -6.85
CA TYR A 106 -18.40 0.02 -5.88
C TYR A 106 -16.97 -0.02 -6.38
N LEU A 107 -16.06 0.34 -5.49
CA LEU A 107 -14.62 0.22 -5.67
C LEU A 107 -14.15 -0.97 -4.83
N VAL A 108 -13.38 -1.87 -5.44
CA VAL A 108 -12.90 -3.08 -4.78
C VAL A 108 -11.40 -3.21 -4.98
N SER A 109 -10.69 -3.35 -3.86
CA SER A 109 -9.29 -3.74 -3.81
C SER A 109 -9.18 -5.23 -3.51
N CYS A 110 -8.44 -5.95 -4.35
CA CYS A 110 -8.08 -7.34 -4.17
C CYS A 110 -6.74 -7.42 -3.44
N LYS A 111 -6.75 -7.73 -2.15
CA LYS A 111 -5.54 -7.70 -1.31
C LYS A 111 -5.19 -9.08 -0.76
N TYR A 112 -4.15 -9.68 -1.33
CA TYR A 112 -3.64 -10.98 -0.91
C TYR A 112 -2.22 -10.79 -0.34
N LEU A 113 -2.05 -11.08 0.97
CA LEU A 113 -0.76 -11.25 1.67
C LEU A 113 0.19 -10.04 1.83
N SER A 114 -0.07 -8.85 1.24
CA SER A 114 0.84 -7.69 1.39
C SER A 114 0.44 -6.76 2.55
N GLN A 115 1.35 -6.47 3.48
CA GLN A 115 1.14 -5.44 4.51
C GLN A 115 1.49 -4.01 4.05
N ASN A 116 2.23 -3.88 2.95
CA ASN A 116 2.57 -2.60 2.36
C ASN A 116 1.34 -1.96 1.70
N ILE A 117 1.12 -0.68 1.99
CA ILE A 117 -0.02 0.11 1.51
C ILE A 117 0.37 1.31 0.64
N ALA A 118 1.64 1.70 0.47
CA ALA A 118 1.99 2.65 -0.58
C ALA A 118 3.51 2.82 -0.65
N ASN A 119 3.98 3.21 -1.84
CA ASN A 119 5.38 3.50 -2.13
C ASN A 119 5.53 4.92 -2.74
N PRO A 120 5.16 6.01 -2.03
CA PRO A 120 5.38 7.37 -2.51
C PRO A 120 6.87 7.77 -2.50
N SER A 121 7.18 8.90 -3.13
CA SER A 121 8.44 9.59 -2.82
C SER A 121 8.45 10.05 -1.36
N PRO A 122 9.61 10.04 -0.67
CA PRO A 122 9.71 10.49 0.71
C PRO A 122 9.22 11.92 0.93
N ALA A 123 9.54 12.85 0.01
CA ALA A 123 9.08 14.24 0.10
C ALA A 123 7.54 14.34 0.08
N ARG A 124 6.86 13.58 -0.80
CA ARG A 124 5.38 13.56 -0.83
C ARG A 124 4.79 13.05 0.49
N LEU A 125 5.45 12.10 1.15
CA LEU A 125 5.01 11.59 2.45
C LEU A 125 5.29 12.58 3.58
N PHE A 126 6.56 12.90 3.81
CA PHE A 126 7.01 13.60 5.02
C PHE A 126 6.75 15.11 4.98
N GLU A 127 6.74 15.70 3.78
CA GLU A 127 6.45 17.13 3.60
C GLU A 127 5.03 17.34 3.06
N GLY A 128 4.61 16.51 2.11
CA GLY A 128 3.28 16.59 1.50
C GLY A 128 2.14 15.97 2.31
N LEU A 129 2.44 15.27 3.40
CA LEU A 129 1.46 14.52 4.20
C LEU A 129 0.61 13.56 3.34
N LEU A 130 1.23 12.93 2.35
CA LEU A 130 0.59 12.08 1.34
C LEU A 130 -0.49 12.77 0.51
N SER A 131 -0.48 14.10 0.42
CA SER A 131 -1.39 14.82 -0.46
C SER A 131 -1.25 14.32 -1.89
N THR A 132 -2.37 14.28 -2.59
CA THR A 132 -2.43 13.90 -4.00
C THR A 132 -2.20 15.13 -4.88
N THR A 133 -2.62 16.30 -4.40
CA THR A 133 -2.33 17.61 -5.00
C THR A 133 -1.09 18.23 -4.37
N GLY A 134 -0.19 18.73 -5.22
CA GLY A 134 1.03 19.43 -4.82
C GLY A 134 2.20 19.13 -5.76
N HIS A 135 3.31 19.83 -5.55
CA HIS A 135 4.58 19.56 -6.20
C HIS A 135 5.64 19.33 -5.13
N TRP A 136 6.32 18.19 -5.22
CA TRP A 136 7.38 17.83 -4.28
C TRP A 136 8.65 17.49 -5.03
N PRO A 137 9.82 17.82 -4.45
CA PRO A 137 11.10 17.44 -5.04
C PRO A 137 11.19 15.94 -5.28
N THR A 138 11.76 15.57 -6.44
CA THR A 138 12.07 14.18 -6.81
C THR A 138 13.53 13.82 -6.55
N GLY A 139 14.26 14.66 -5.79
CA GLY A 139 15.66 14.48 -5.45
C GLY A 139 15.92 13.31 -4.50
N ASP A 140 17.19 13.07 -4.19
CA ASP A 140 17.61 12.00 -3.27
C ASP A 140 17.34 12.42 -1.82
N TRP A 141 16.37 11.74 -1.19
CA TRP A 141 15.97 12.03 0.19
C TRP A 141 17.11 11.88 1.20
N TYR A 142 18.08 10.98 0.95
CA TYR A 142 19.22 10.81 1.85
C TYR A 142 20.15 12.02 1.78
N ALA A 143 20.36 12.58 0.58
CA ALA A 143 21.13 13.81 0.40
C ALA A 143 20.43 15.03 1.02
N GLU A 144 19.10 15.06 0.97
CA GLU A 144 18.28 16.14 1.51
C GLU A 144 18.23 16.13 3.05
N VAL A 145 18.04 14.96 3.66
CA VAL A 145 17.81 14.85 5.12
C VAL A 145 19.09 14.61 5.91
N ALA A 146 20.04 13.86 5.35
CA ALA A 146 21.26 13.48 6.05
C ALA A 146 22.49 13.54 5.12
N PRO A 147 22.81 14.71 4.52
CA PRO A 147 23.85 14.85 3.49
C PRO A 147 25.21 14.33 3.95
N ALA A 148 25.60 14.60 5.19
CA ALA A 148 26.88 14.16 5.73
C ALA A 148 26.95 12.64 5.91
N ALA A 149 25.89 12.01 6.44
CA ALA A 149 25.83 10.56 6.59
C ALA A 149 25.76 9.86 5.23
N TYR A 150 25.05 10.45 4.26
CA TYR A 150 24.95 9.92 2.92
C TYR A 150 26.30 9.93 2.18
N ARG A 151 27.03 11.05 2.26
CA ARG A 151 28.40 11.15 1.72
C ARG A 151 29.35 10.14 2.38
N ARG A 152 29.33 10.02 3.72
CA ARG A 152 30.15 9.01 4.43
C ARG A 152 29.85 7.58 3.97
N LEU A 153 28.56 7.23 3.79
CA LEU A 153 28.19 5.91 3.29
C LEU A 153 28.68 5.69 1.86
N TYR A 154 28.50 6.69 1.01
CA TYR A 154 28.98 6.66 -0.36
C TYR A 154 30.50 6.47 -0.42
N ASP A 155 31.28 7.26 0.32
CA ASP A 155 32.74 7.17 0.36
C ASP A 155 33.22 5.80 0.81
N ALA A 156 32.62 5.26 1.88
CA ALA A 156 32.94 3.92 2.36
C ALA A 156 32.62 2.83 1.32
N CYS A 157 31.51 2.98 0.58
CA CYS A 157 31.13 2.05 -0.48
C CYS A 157 32.03 2.18 -1.73
N ARG A 158 32.39 3.42 -2.09
CA ARG A 158 33.27 3.76 -3.22
C ARG A 158 34.66 3.17 -2.99
N SER A 159 35.24 3.42 -1.82
CA SER A 159 36.56 2.91 -1.44
C SER A 159 36.57 1.38 -1.35
N ALA A 160 35.57 0.77 -0.71
CA ALA A 160 35.48 -0.70 -0.61
C ALA A 160 35.28 -1.39 -1.97
N ALA A 161 34.70 -0.69 -2.95
CA ALA A 161 34.54 -1.20 -4.31
C ALA A 161 35.75 -0.90 -5.22
N GLY A 162 36.76 -0.17 -4.73
CA GLY A 162 37.97 0.19 -5.49
C GLY A 162 37.72 1.21 -6.60
N PHE A 163 36.76 2.13 -6.40
CA PHE A 163 36.32 3.10 -7.41
C PHE A 163 36.72 4.55 -7.07
N ASP A 164 37.99 4.78 -6.76
CA ASP A 164 38.49 6.10 -6.36
C ASP A 164 38.36 7.17 -7.46
N GLU A 165 38.21 6.75 -8.72
CA GLU A 165 38.00 7.63 -9.87
C GLU A 165 36.58 8.19 -9.98
N LEU A 166 35.61 7.65 -9.22
CA LEU A 166 34.26 8.19 -9.20
C LEU A 166 34.21 9.56 -8.50
N PRO A 167 33.27 10.45 -8.90
CA PRO A 167 33.09 11.75 -8.25
C PRO A 167 32.94 11.63 -6.73
N ASP A 168 33.46 12.60 -5.98
CA ASP A 168 33.29 12.64 -4.51
C ASP A 168 31.84 12.92 -4.09
N ASP A 169 31.07 13.59 -4.95
CA ASP A 169 29.65 13.83 -4.69
C ASP A 169 28.77 12.71 -5.29
N PRO A 170 28.01 11.94 -4.48
CA PRO A 170 27.11 10.91 -4.99
C PRO A 170 26.00 11.46 -5.90
N LEU A 171 25.69 12.76 -5.84
CA LEU A 171 24.73 13.38 -6.74
C LEU A 171 25.31 13.64 -8.14
N ALA A 172 26.63 13.71 -8.27
CA ALA A 172 27.31 13.91 -9.55
C ALA A 172 27.48 12.61 -10.37
N LEU A 173 27.09 11.45 -9.81
CA LEU A 173 27.18 10.17 -10.50
C LEU A 173 26.27 10.12 -11.74
N THR A 174 26.89 9.79 -12.87
CA THR A 174 26.18 9.47 -14.12
C THR A 174 25.43 8.13 -14.00
N PRO A 175 24.42 7.86 -14.86
CA PRO A 175 23.72 6.57 -14.86
C PRO A 175 24.63 5.36 -15.05
N ALA A 176 25.69 5.49 -15.85
CA ALA A 176 26.68 4.43 -16.07
C ALA A 176 27.47 4.12 -14.78
N GLN A 177 27.91 5.16 -14.08
CA GLN A 177 28.65 5.04 -12.81
C GLN A 177 27.76 4.47 -11.70
N ARG A 178 26.49 4.91 -11.61
CA ARG A 178 25.51 4.31 -10.68
C ARG A 178 25.33 2.82 -10.93
N ARG A 179 25.29 2.41 -12.20
CA ARG A 179 25.19 0.99 -12.57
C ARG A 179 26.46 0.22 -12.18
N GLN A 180 27.65 0.78 -12.38
CA GLN A 180 28.92 0.17 -11.96
C GLN A 180 28.95 -0.06 -10.46
N LEU A 181 28.66 0.98 -9.66
CA LEU A 181 28.64 0.90 -8.20
C LEU A 181 27.60 -0.12 -7.70
N ARG A 182 26.39 -0.11 -8.28
CA ARG A 182 25.33 -1.07 -7.93
C ARG A 182 25.75 -2.53 -8.17
N LEU A 183 26.50 -2.81 -9.23
CA LEU A 183 26.95 -4.16 -9.56
C LEU A 183 28.12 -4.64 -8.69
N ALA A 184 28.97 -3.72 -8.23
CA ALA A 184 30.11 -4.04 -7.38
C ALA A 184 29.72 -4.24 -5.91
N LEU A 185 28.68 -3.55 -5.43
CA LEU A 185 28.23 -3.68 -4.06
C LEU A 185 27.48 -5.01 -3.84
N PRO A 186 27.66 -5.67 -2.69
CA PRO A 186 26.97 -6.93 -2.40
C PRO A 186 25.45 -6.77 -2.49
N GLY A 187 24.77 -7.88 -2.83
CA GLY A 187 23.31 -7.98 -2.89
C GLY A 187 22.61 -7.72 -1.54
N ARG A 188 21.29 -7.93 -1.52
CA ARG A 188 20.40 -7.54 -0.40
C ARG A 188 20.99 -7.89 0.98
N GLY A 189 21.10 -6.89 1.85
CA GLY A 189 21.39 -7.04 3.28
C GLY A 189 22.85 -6.92 3.71
N ALA A 190 23.82 -7.05 2.80
CA ALA A 190 25.24 -6.98 3.16
C ALA A 190 25.88 -5.67 2.66
N TYR A 191 26.31 -4.80 3.57
CA TYR A 191 27.26 -3.73 3.23
C TYR A 191 28.69 -4.24 3.43
N PRO A 192 29.68 -3.74 2.67
CA PRO A 192 31.09 -3.93 3.01
C PRO A 192 31.35 -3.61 4.48
N ALA A 193 32.30 -4.30 5.10
CA ALA A 193 32.53 -4.21 6.55
C ALA A 193 32.77 -2.76 7.00
N GLU A 194 33.49 -2.02 6.16
CA GLU A 194 33.90 -0.63 6.25
C GLU A 194 32.70 0.33 6.16
N ALA A 195 31.65 -0.05 5.40
CA ALA A 195 30.47 0.75 5.19
C ALA A 195 29.35 0.50 6.22
N ARG A 196 29.44 -0.54 7.05
CA ARG A 196 28.37 -0.91 8.01
C ARG A 196 28.08 0.18 9.03
N GLN A 197 29.10 0.82 9.59
CA GLN A 197 28.90 1.89 10.57
C GLN A 197 28.31 3.13 9.90
N ALA A 198 28.85 3.52 8.74
CA ALA A 198 28.30 4.63 7.96
C ALA A 198 26.83 4.40 7.57
N TYR A 199 26.44 3.14 7.28
CA TYR A 199 25.05 2.81 7.01
C TYR A 199 24.17 2.93 8.25
N ARG A 200 24.61 2.46 9.42
CA ARG A 200 23.88 2.65 10.69
C ARG A 200 23.68 4.13 11.02
N ASP A 201 24.71 4.93 10.82
CA ASP A 201 24.62 6.38 11.02
C ASP A 201 23.64 7.02 10.04
N LEU A 202 23.64 6.60 8.76
CA LEU A 202 22.64 7.03 7.79
C LEU A 202 21.22 6.64 8.23
N CYS A 203 21.01 5.40 8.68
CA CYS A 203 19.71 4.94 9.17
C CYS A 203 19.20 5.85 10.28
N ARG A 204 20.01 6.07 11.32
CA ARG A 204 19.64 6.95 12.46
C ARG A 204 19.35 8.37 11.98
N ASP A 205 20.26 8.99 11.26
CA ASP A 205 20.18 10.41 10.90
C ASP A 205 18.99 10.67 9.95
N VAL A 206 18.72 9.76 9.00
CA VAL A 206 17.55 9.84 8.11
C VAL A 206 16.25 9.57 8.87
N SER A 207 16.20 8.58 9.78
CA SER A 207 15.02 8.33 10.61
C SER A 207 14.66 9.57 11.44
N VAL A 208 15.64 10.18 12.12
CA VAL A 208 15.44 11.38 12.95
C VAL A 208 14.98 12.55 12.10
N GLY A 209 15.71 12.90 11.04
CA GLY A 209 15.37 14.06 10.22
C GLY A 209 14.03 13.89 9.48
N SER A 210 13.69 12.67 9.05
CA SER A 210 12.39 12.39 8.43
C SER A 210 11.26 12.53 9.45
N ALA A 211 11.41 11.99 10.67
CA ALA A 211 10.41 12.10 11.72
C ALA A 211 10.21 13.56 12.19
N GLU A 212 11.27 14.35 12.27
CA GLU A 212 11.21 15.79 12.58
C GLU A 212 10.45 16.57 11.51
N ARG A 213 10.81 16.39 10.23
CA ARG A 213 10.10 17.02 9.11
C ARG A 213 8.63 16.60 9.10
N TRP A 214 8.33 15.33 9.34
CA TRP A 214 6.95 14.85 9.33
C TRP A 214 6.11 15.45 10.45
N ARG A 215 6.65 15.53 11.67
CA ARG A 215 5.99 16.20 12.81
C ARG A 215 5.78 17.69 12.56
N ALA A 216 6.78 18.36 11.97
CA ALA A 216 6.69 19.78 11.65
C ALA A 216 5.59 20.08 10.63
N ASN A 217 5.43 19.22 9.62
CA ASN A 217 4.36 19.38 8.62
C ASN A 217 2.98 18.94 9.17
N ALA A 218 2.92 17.93 10.05
CA ALA A 218 1.70 17.51 10.74
C ALA A 218 1.38 18.38 11.98
N ALA A 219 1.54 19.70 11.86
CA ALA A 219 1.47 20.61 13.00
C ALA A 219 0.05 20.75 13.57
N SER A 220 -0.96 20.89 12.70
CA SER A 220 -2.34 21.14 13.13
C SER A 220 -3.13 19.85 13.34
N PRO A 221 -4.16 19.85 14.23
CA PRO A 221 -5.06 18.69 14.38
C PRO A 221 -5.71 18.26 13.06
N ALA A 222 -6.04 19.22 12.18
CA ALA A 222 -6.65 18.93 10.89
C ALA A 222 -5.68 18.26 9.91
N ASP A 223 -4.40 18.63 9.92
CA ASP A 223 -3.36 17.98 9.11
C ASP A 223 -3.11 16.55 9.58
N ARG A 224 -3.05 16.35 10.89
CA ARG A 224 -2.91 15.01 11.49
C ARG A 224 -4.07 14.11 11.08
N GLU A 225 -5.31 14.57 11.23
CA GLU A 225 -6.48 13.78 10.88
C GLU A 225 -6.51 13.41 9.38
N ARG A 226 -6.23 14.36 8.48
CA ARG A 226 -6.13 14.08 7.04
C ARG A 226 -5.02 13.10 6.70
N LEU A 227 -3.86 13.25 7.33
CA LEU A 227 -2.74 12.33 7.16
C LEU A 227 -3.09 10.93 7.64
N VAL A 228 -3.77 10.82 8.80
CA VAL A 228 -4.24 9.54 9.33
C VAL A 228 -5.18 8.85 8.35
N TRP A 229 -6.14 9.56 7.75
CA TRP A 229 -6.98 8.97 6.72
C TRP A 229 -6.17 8.46 5.54
N ARG A 230 -5.17 9.21 5.07
CA ARG A 230 -4.30 8.77 3.96
C ARG A 230 -3.43 7.56 4.33
N LEU A 231 -2.88 7.51 5.54
CA LEU A 231 -2.15 6.36 6.07
C LEU A 231 -3.05 5.13 6.21
N LEU A 232 -4.32 5.31 6.58
CA LEU A 232 -5.32 4.25 6.65
C LEU A 232 -6.02 4.02 5.31
N ARG A 233 -5.58 4.64 4.22
CA ARG A 233 -6.24 4.61 2.90
C ARG A 233 -7.76 4.89 2.95
N VAL A 234 -8.24 5.68 3.89
CA VAL A 234 -9.61 6.18 3.98
C VAL A 234 -9.76 7.29 2.94
N GLY A 235 -10.42 6.97 1.83
CA GLY A 235 -10.62 7.85 0.67
C GLY A 235 -11.95 8.59 0.70
N SER A 236 -12.18 9.50 -0.24
CA SER A 236 -13.41 10.32 -0.31
C SER A 236 -14.69 9.49 -0.40
N ALA A 237 -14.62 8.27 -0.91
CA ALA A 237 -15.71 7.32 -0.97
C ALA A 237 -15.33 6.01 -0.24
N PRO A 238 -16.31 5.31 0.35
CA PRO A 238 -16.10 3.96 0.85
C PRO A 238 -15.69 3.01 -0.28
N TYR A 239 -14.88 2.02 0.05
CA TYR A 239 -14.50 0.94 -0.87
C TYR A 239 -14.33 -0.35 -0.11
N PHE A 240 -14.15 -1.46 -0.82
CA PHE A 240 -14.07 -2.79 -0.23
C PHE A 240 -12.68 -3.37 -0.41
N VAL A 241 -12.18 -4.03 0.63
CA VAL A 241 -10.98 -4.85 0.57
C VAL A 241 -11.42 -6.30 0.65
N LEU A 242 -11.20 -7.01 -0.44
CA LEU A 242 -11.48 -8.44 -0.58
C LEU A 242 -10.17 -9.18 -0.77
N GLY A 243 -9.95 -10.25 -0.02
CA GLY A 243 -8.76 -11.06 -0.20
C GLY A 243 -8.57 -12.06 0.91
N ALA A 244 -7.30 -12.34 1.23
CA ALA A 244 -6.94 -13.24 2.30
C ALA A 244 -5.66 -12.77 2.97
N ASP A 245 -5.66 -12.86 4.30
CA ASP A 245 -4.44 -12.89 5.09
C ASP A 245 -4.10 -14.34 5.43
N VAL A 246 -2.90 -14.58 5.97
CA VAL A 246 -2.35 -15.91 6.33
C VAL A 246 -3.32 -16.73 7.20
N ARG A 247 -4.22 -16.08 7.95
CA ARG A 247 -5.11 -16.73 8.93
C ARG A 247 -6.59 -16.76 8.55
N ARG A 248 -7.07 -15.87 7.67
CA ARG A 248 -8.51 -15.70 7.39
C ARG A 248 -8.79 -14.90 6.10
N PRO A 249 -9.96 -15.09 5.47
CA PRO A 249 -10.45 -14.19 4.44
C PRO A 249 -10.52 -12.75 4.97
N LEU A 250 -10.05 -11.80 4.17
CA LEU A 250 -10.17 -10.38 4.45
C LEU A 250 -11.34 -9.83 3.65
N ARG A 251 -12.40 -9.40 4.35
CA ARG A 251 -13.66 -8.94 3.75
C ARG A 251 -14.13 -7.70 4.49
N LEU A 252 -13.62 -6.56 4.09
CA LEU A 252 -13.77 -5.31 4.83
C LEU A 252 -14.38 -4.23 3.94
N ARG A 253 -15.28 -3.43 4.50
CA ARG A 253 -15.65 -2.11 3.99
C ARG A 253 -14.77 -1.08 4.67
N VAL A 254 -14.05 -0.30 3.87
CA VAL A 254 -13.27 0.85 4.35
C VAL A 254 -14.16 2.09 4.28
N ALA A 255 -14.17 2.84 5.37
CA ALA A 255 -14.98 4.03 5.54
C ALA A 255 -14.56 5.18 4.61
N SER A 256 -15.45 6.15 4.44
CA SER A 256 -15.09 7.50 4.05
C SER A 256 -14.66 8.34 5.28
N PRO A 257 -14.04 9.53 5.10
CA PRO A 257 -13.81 10.48 6.18
C PRO A 257 -15.07 10.84 6.98
N TRP A 258 -16.23 10.89 6.30
CA TRP A 258 -17.51 11.14 6.96
C TRP A 258 -17.85 9.99 7.92
N ASP A 259 -17.90 8.76 7.41
CA ASP A 259 -18.16 7.56 8.20
C ASP A 259 -17.18 7.43 9.37
N TRP A 260 -15.89 7.73 9.10
CA TRP A 260 -14.84 7.67 10.10
C TRP A 260 -15.10 8.64 11.25
N ARG A 261 -15.50 9.89 10.96
CA ARG A 261 -15.82 10.88 12.01
C ARG A 261 -17.08 10.55 12.81
N GLN A 262 -18.04 9.86 12.19
CA GLN A 262 -19.24 9.38 12.88
C GLN A 262 -18.93 8.24 13.85
N ALA A 263 -17.97 7.36 13.52
CA ALA A 263 -17.60 6.23 14.36
C ALA A 263 -16.44 6.50 15.32
N PHE A 264 -15.54 7.43 14.98
CA PHE A 264 -14.27 7.62 15.67
C PHE A 264 -13.94 9.09 15.92
N GLN A 265 -13.05 9.31 16.88
CA GLN A 265 -12.39 10.59 17.15
C GLN A 265 -10.90 10.36 17.30
N LEU A 266 -10.08 11.09 16.54
CA LEU A 266 -8.64 11.10 16.73
C LEU A 266 -8.31 11.85 18.03
N LEU A 267 -7.55 11.21 18.92
CA LEU A 267 -7.10 11.80 20.18
C LEU A 267 -5.65 12.26 20.08
N ASP A 268 -4.80 11.42 19.50
CA ASP A 268 -3.37 11.70 19.37
C ASP A 268 -2.77 11.04 18.12
N PHE A 269 -1.68 11.62 17.63
CA PHE A 269 -0.87 11.08 16.55
C PHE A 269 0.61 11.28 16.84
N ASP A 270 1.27 10.17 17.14
CA ASP A 270 2.67 10.08 17.55
C ASP A 270 3.53 9.61 16.38
N ILE A 271 4.63 10.32 16.12
CA ILE A 271 5.59 10.04 15.05
C ILE A 271 6.98 9.98 15.67
N ARG A 272 7.68 8.86 15.48
CA ARG A 272 8.99 8.62 16.11
C ARG A 272 9.99 8.06 15.12
N ALA A 273 11.22 8.54 15.22
CA ALA A 273 12.33 7.88 14.56
C ALA A 273 12.54 6.50 15.17
N ALA A 274 12.66 5.48 14.32
CA ALA A 274 12.92 4.11 14.76
C ALA A 274 14.40 3.75 14.61
N GLU A 275 14.88 2.92 15.53
CA GLU A 275 16.18 2.27 15.41
C GLU A 275 15.98 0.88 14.80
N ALA A 276 16.23 0.79 13.49
CA ALA A 276 16.05 -0.42 12.70
C ALA A 276 17.27 -0.67 11.80
N GLY A 277 17.27 -1.80 11.09
CA GLY A 277 18.32 -2.15 10.12
C GLY A 277 18.33 -1.29 8.85
N GLN A 278 17.43 -0.32 8.74
CA GLN A 278 17.28 0.62 7.62
C GLN A 278 16.64 1.92 8.14
N PRO A 279 16.68 3.03 7.38
CA PRO A 279 15.97 4.25 7.76
C PRO A 279 14.46 3.99 7.92
N GLN A 280 13.91 4.32 9.09
CA GLN A 280 12.54 4.01 9.46
C GLN A 280 11.90 5.08 10.37
N VAL A 281 10.64 5.39 10.12
CA VAL A 281 9.82 6.24 10.97
C VAL A 281 8.56 5.50 11.39
N ASP A 282 8.39 5.29 12.68
CA ASP A 282 7.21 4.66 13.27
C ASP A 282 6.12 5.71 13.52
N TRP A 283 4.87 5.28 13.42
CA TRP A 283 3.72 6.10 13.74
C TRP A 283 2.66 5.33 14.51
N ALA A 284 1.95 6.03 15.38
CA ALA A 284 0.83 5.48 16.13
C ALA A 284 -0.29 6.52 16.26
N ILE A 285 -1.52 6.10 16.04
CA ILE A 285 -2.71 6.91 16.33
C ILE A 285 -3.38 6.37 17.57
N THR A 286 -3.83 7.27 18.43
CA THR A 286 -4.78 6.95 19.50
C THR A 286 -6.14 7.51 19.12
N TYR A 287 -7.18 6.69 19.17
CA TYR A 287 -8.53 7.09 18.80
C TYR A 287 -9.55 6.64 19.84
N ARG A 288 -10.69 7.31 19.88
CA ARG A 288 -11.86 6.91 20.64
C ARG A 288 -12.97 6.44 19.70
N ARG A 289 -13.57 5.29 19.99
CA ARG A 289 -14.80 4.82 19.36
C ARG A 289 -15.98 5.58 19.97
N ARG A 290 -16.85 6.12 19.13
CA ARG A 290 -17.99 6.94 19.60
C ARG A 290 -19.14 6.11 20.14
N GLY A 291 -19.36 4.90 19.60
CA GLY A 291 -20.46 4.03 20.01
C GLY A 291 -20.35 3.53 21.46
N ASP A 292 -19.14 3.20 21.93
CA ASP A 292 -18.91 2.64 23.27
C ASP A 292 -17.94 3.48 24.13
N GLY A 293 -17.36 4.55 23.57
CA GLY A 293 -16.39 5.39 24.25
C GLY A 293 -14.99 4.77 24.43
N SER A 294 -14.77 3.54 23.95
CA SER A 294 -13.50 2.83 24.13
C SER A 294 -12.35 3.49 23.36
N ALA A 295 -11.15 3.42 23.93
CA ALA A 295 -9.94 3.90 23.26
C ALA A 295 -9.24 2.74 22.53
N GLY A 296 -8.72 3.02 21.34
CA GLY A 296 -7.92 2.09 20.55
C GLY A 296 -6.63 2.74 20.05
N VAL A 297 -5.68 1.89 19.65
CA VAL A 297 -4.41 2.32 19.06
C VAL A 297 -4.21 1.58 17.75
N ALA A 298 -3.87 2.30 16.68
CA ALA A 298 -3.39 1.69 15.44
C ALA A 298 -1.97 2.15 15.15
N ARG A 299 -1.15 1.24 14.63
CA ARG A 299 0.29 1.41 14.44
C ARG A 299 0.70 1.06 13.02
N GLY A 300 1.77 1.69 12.59
CA GLY A 300 2.47 1.34 11.38
C GLY A 300 3.85 1.97 11.36
N HIS A 301 4.58 1.72 10.29
CA HIS A 301 5.90 2.30 10.09
C HIS A 301 6.13 2.62 8.62
N VAL A 302 7.16 3.42 8.39
CA VAL A 302 7.61 3.82 7.05
C VAL A 302 9.07 3.48 6.92
N GLU A 303 9.42 2.68 5.93
CA GLU A 303 10.81 2.39 5.56
C GLU A 303 11.24 3.34 4.41
N VAL A 304 12.34 4.08 4.56
CA VAL A 304 12.92 4.82 3.43
C VAL A 304 14.06 4.00 2.84
N ARG A 305 13.88 3.50 1.61
CA ARG A 305 14.80 2.53 1.00
C ARG A 305 14.93 2.64 -0.51
N TRP A 306 16.05 2.18 -1.02
CA TRP A 306 16.24 1.97 -2.46
C TRP A 306 15.55 0.68 -2.92
N SER A 307 14.64 0.78 -3.90
CA SER A 307 13.98 -0.39 -4.48
C SER A 307 14.70 -1.01 -5.69
N HIS A 308 15.57 -0.24 -6.35
CA HIS A 308 16.26 -0.66 -7.59
C HIS A 308 17.78 -0.88 -7.40
N GLY A 309 18.21 -1.00 -6.14
CA GLY A 309 19.62 -1.13 -5.75
C GLY A 309 20.22 0.17 -5.22
N ARG A 310 21.25 0.04 -4.40
CA ARG A 310 21.91 1.16 -3.70
C ARG A 310 22.49 2.16 -4.70
N PHE A 311 22.32 3.45 -4.43
CA PHE A 311 22.77 4.58 -5.27
C PHE A 311 22.23 4.60 -6.71
N ALA A 312 21.33 3.68 -7.08
CA ALA A 312 20.86 3.52 -8.45
C ALA A 312 19.86 4.60 -8.85
N GLN A 313 18.98 4.95 -7.92
CA GLN A 313 17.87 5.91 -8.05
C GLN A 313 17.62 6.55 -6.68
N PRO A 314 16.89 7.68 -6.60
CA PRO A 314 16.38 8.19 -5.33
C PRO A 314 15.61 7.11 -4.54
N PRO A 315 15.65 7.14 -3.20
CA PRO A 315 14.90 6.19 -2.38
C PRO A 315 13.39 6.46 -2.46
N GLU A 316 12.60 5.44 -2.13
CA GLU A 316 11.16 5.54 -1.92
C GLU A 316 10.80 5.32 -0.46
N ALA A 317 9.66 5.86 -0.03
CA ALA A 317 9.10 5.60 1.28
C ALA A 317 8.07 4.48 1.15
N LYS A 318 8.24 3.37 1.87
CA LYS A 318 7.29 2.25 1.90
C LYS A 318 6.51 2.27 3.19
N ILE A 319 5.19 2.32 3.08
CA ILE A 319 4.30 2.49 4.22
C ILE A 319 3.69 1.14 4.57
N TYR A 320 3.80 0.74 5.83
CA TYR A 320 3.27 -0.49 6.36
C TYR A 320 2.26 -0.21 7.46
N LEU A 321 1.28 -1.11 7.57
CA LEU A 321 0.35 -1.18 8.69
C LEU A 321 0.77 -2.36 9.58
N ASP A 322 1.07 -2.08 10.83
CA ASP A 322 1.46 -3.10 11.82
C ASP A 322 0.25 -3.64 12.57
N THR A 323 -0.80 -2.82 12.70
CA THR A 323 -2.10 -3.26 13.20
C THR A 323 -2.83 -4.08 12.12
N PRO A 324 -3.37 -5.27 12.45
CA PRO A 324 -4.18 -6.07 11.53
C PRO A 324 -5.31 -5.28 10.89
N ALA A 325 -5.58 -5.51 9.61
CA ALA A 325 -6.50 -4.68 8.84
C ALA A 325 -7.93 -4.66 9.40
N ASP A 326 -8.38 -5.74 10.05
CA ASP A 326 -9.70 -5.83 10.69
C ASP A 326 -9.75 -5.23 12.10
N GLU A 327 -8.63 -4.72 12.61
CA GLU A 327 -8.53 -3.98 13.88
C GLU A 327 -8.33 -2.47 13.66
N LEU A 328 -8.17 -2.03 12.40
CA LEU A 328 -7.96 -0.64 12.05
C LEU A 328 -9.25 0.19 12.19
N PRO A 329 -9.17 1.44 12.70
CA PRO A 329 -10.33 2.32 12.74
C PRO A 329 -10.75 2.71 11.32
N GLY A 330 -12.04 2.55 11.02
CA GLY A 330 -12.60 2.78 9.69
C GLY A 330 -12.58 1.56 8.78
N TYR A 331 -12.14 0.40 9.26
CA TYR A 331 -12.25 -0.87 8.56
C TYR A 331 -13.33 -1.70 9.25
N PHE A 332 -14.42 -1.97 8.53
CA PHE A 332 -15.58 -2.68 9.07
C PHE A 332 -15.74 -4.04 8.39
N PRO A 333 -16.02 -5.12 9.13
CA PRO A 333 -16.43 -6.39 8.53
C PRO A 333 -17.62 -6.20 7.58
N MET A 334 -17.49 -6.72 6.37
CA MET A 334 -18.57 -6.70 5.38
C MET A 334 -19.76 -7.53 5.88
N GLY A 335 -20.99 -7.02 5.69
CA GLY A 335 -22.21 -7.65 6.18
C GLY A 335 -22.46 -7.57 7.70
N GLY A 336 -21.59 -6.90 8.46
CA GLY A 336 -21.79 -6.66 9.89
C GLY A 336 -22.86 -5.60 10.15
N ALA A 337 -23.95 -5.99 10.83
CA ALA A 337 -25.08 -5.10 11.14
C ALA A 337 -24.84 -4.12 12.31
N GLY A 338 -23.76 -4.27 13.09
CA GLY A 338 -23.59 -3.59 14.38
C GLY A 338 -22.60 -2.42 14.42
N ASP A 339 -21.62 -2.37 13.52
CA ASP A 339 -20.49 -1.41 13.65
C ASP A 339 -20.51 -0.28 12.62
N GLN A 340 -21.43 -0.31 11.64
CA GLN A 340 -21.55 0.77 10.67
C GLN A 340 -22.38 1.90 11.26
N PRO A 341 -21.98 3.18 11.09
CA PRO A 341 -22.80 4.30 11.50
C PRO A 341 -24.20 4.15 10.88
N SER A 342 -25.23 4.08 11.71
CA SER A 342 -26.59 4.21 11.20
C SER A 342 -26.69 5.63 10.61
N LEU A 343 -27.29 5.75 9.44
CA LEU A 343 -27.39 7.06 8.77
C LEU A 343 -28.26 8.04 9.56
N TRP A 344 -29.05 7.56 10.52
CA TRP A 344 -30.02 8.32 11.30
C TRP A 344 -30.24 7.65 12.66
N GLU A 345 -29.66 8.22 13.71
CA GLU A 345 -30.22 8.21 15.07
C GLU A 345 -30.55 9.64 15.48
#